data_AF-A0A2A3DD37-F1
#
_entry.id   AF-A0A2A3DD37-F1
#
_cell.length_a   1.000
_cell.length_b   1.000
_cell.length_c   1.000
_cell.angle_alpha   90.00
_cell.angle_beta   90.00
_cell.angle_gamma   90.00
#
_symmetry.space_group_name_H-M   'P 1'
#
loop_
_entity.id
_entity.type
_entity.pdbx_description
1 polymer ?
#
loop_
_entity_poly.entity_id
_entity_poly.type
_entity_poly.pdbx_seq_one_letter_code
_entity_poly.pdbx_strand_id
1 'polypeptide(L)'
;MVIDSDRKPDRPNLNATKSRVKLEVEREGGFCWITEGREIENYLPRQVIESVASDVAGVTIQEDKREQILNPEKVNKADFARKAVSIKSDEWPLDLKKMMTELVTRIRAAR
;
A
#
# COMPACT_ATOMS: atom_id res chain seq x y z
N MET A 1 -3.83 0.82 -11.88
CA MET A 1 -4.69 1.34 -10.79
C MET A 1 -4.40 0.58 -9.52
N VAL A 2 -4.29 1.27 -8.39
CA VAL A 2 -4.12 0.68 -7.06
C VAL A 2 -5.34 1.09 -6.22
N ILE A 3 -5.92 0.16 -5.47
CA ILE A 3 -7.08 0.39 -4.61
C ILE A 3 -6.78 -0.19 -3.22
N ASP A 4 -7.02 0.60 -2.18
CA ASP A 4 -7.04 0.10 -0.81
C ASP A 4 -8.15 -0.95 -0.64
N SER A 5 -7.92 -2.02 0.11
CA SER A 5 -8.90 -3.09 0.25
C SER A 5 -10.08 -2.68 1.16
N ASP A 6 -9.82 -1.80 2.13
CA ASP A 6 -10.74 -1.41 3.21
C ASP A 6 -11.39 -2.61 3.94
N ARG A 7 -10.79 -3.81 3.84
CA ARG A 7 -11.35 -5.01 4.46
C ARG A 7 -11.31 -4.85 5.99
N LYS A 8 -12.40 -5.25 6.64
CA LYS A 8 -12.47 -5.27 8.10
C LYS A 8 -12.31 -6.70 8.59
N PRO A 9 -11.74 -6.95 9.78
CA PRO A 9 -11.59 -8.31 10.31
C PRO A 9 -12.92 -9.07 10.47
N ASP A 10 -14.01 -8.35 10.73
CA ASP A 10 -15.37 -8.88 10.82
C ASP A 10 -16.08 -9.00 9.46
N ARG A 11 -15.50 -8.43 8.39
CA ARG A 11 -16.04 -8.42 7.03
C ARG A 11 -14.89 -8.59 6.03
N PRO A 12 -14.42 -9.83 5.82
CA PRO A 12 -13.30 -10.10 4.94
C PRO A 12 -13.64 -9.87 3.46
N ASN A 13 -14.93 -9.78 3.11
CA ASN A 13 -15.36 -9.62 1.73
C ASN A 13 -15.06 -8.22 1.19
N LEU A 14 -14.50 -8.17 -0.02
CA LEU A 14 -14.29 -6.94 -0.76
C LEU A 14 -15.64 -6.30 -1.15
N ASN A 15 -15.72 -4.97 -1.06
CA ASN A 15 -16.91 -4.23 -1.47
C ASN A 15 -17.19 -4.43 -2.98
N ALA A 16 -18.46 -4.63 -3.33
CA ALA A 16 -18.93 -4.81 -4.71
C ALA A 16 -18.43 -3.71 -5.66
N THR A 17 -18.35 -2.45 -5.22
CA THR A 17 -17.81 -1.36 -6.05
C THR A 17 -16.35 -1.59 -6.43
N LYS A 18 -15.51 -2.01 -5.47
CA LYS A 18 -14.09 -2.28 -5.74
C LYS A 18 -13.93 -3.46 -6.69
N SER A 19 -14.72 -4.52 -6.49
CA SER A 19 -14.76 -5.67 -7.41
C SER A 19 -15.15 -5.26 -8.83
N ARG A 20 -16.18 -4.42 -8.98
CA ARG A 20 -16.64 -3.90 -10.28
C ARG A 20 -15.55 -3.10 -10.98
N VAL A 21 -14.92 -2.14 -10.29
CA VAL A 21 -13.87 -1.29 -10.89
C VAL A 21 -12.66 -2.14 -11.28
N LYS A 22 -12.28 -3.14 -10.48
CA LYS A 22 -11.22 -4.10 -10.85
C LYS A 22 -11.54 -4.80 -12.17
N LEU A 23 -12.74 -5.37 -12.28
CA LEU A 23 -13.18 -6.07 -13.49
C LEU A 23 -13.22 -5.15 -14.72
N GLU A 24 -13.70 -3.91 -14.55
CA GLU A 24 -13.72 -2.91 -15.62
C GLU A 24 -12.31 -2.60 -16.11
N VAL A 25 -11.36 -2.34 -15.19
CA VAL A 25 -9.97 -2.05 -15.57
C VAL A 25 -9.30 -3.24 -16.24
N GLU A 26 -9.50 -4.45 -15.73
CA GLU A 26 -8.90 -5.66 -16.30
C GLU A 26 -9.48 -6.02 -17.66
N ARG A 27 -10.76 -5.76 -17.90
CA ARG A 27 -11.41 -5.97 -19.20
C ARG A 27 -10.80 -5.12 -20.30
N GLU A 28 -10.39 -3.89 -19.98
CA GLU A 28 -9.70 -2.99 -20.92
C GLU A 28 -8.19 -3.30 -21.05
N GLY A 29 -7.72 -4.44 -20.53
CA GLY A 29 -6.31 -4.82 -20.52
C GLY A 29 -5.45 -4.08 -19.48
N GLY A 30 -6.08 -3.29 -18.61
CA GLY A 30 -5.42 -2.53 -17.56
C GLY A 30 -4.93 -3.41 -16.40
N PHE A 31 -3.98 -2.86 -15.64
CA PHE A 31 -3.51 -3.48 -14.39
C PHE A 31 -4.29 -2.89 -13.19
N CYS A 32 -4.95 -3.76 -12.42
CA CYS A 32 -5.64 -3.40 -11.18
C CYS A 32 -5.13 -4.21 -10.00
N TRP A 33 -4.52 -3.51 -9.05
CA TRP A 33 -4.08 -4.06 -7.77
C TRP A 33 -5.01 -3.61 -6.65
N ILE A 34 -5.57 -4.57 -5.92
CA ILE A 34 -6.24 -4.33 -4.65
C ILE A 34 -5.30 -4.82 -3.57
N THR A 35 -5.01 -3.99 -2.57
CA THR A 35 -4.08 -4.34 -1.51
C THR A 35 -4.53 -5.59 -0.73
N GLU A 36 -3.58 -6.43 -0.31
CA GLU A 36 -3.77 -7.49 0.68
C GLU A 36 -3.91 -6.90 2.09
N GLY A 37 -3.15 -5.85 2.37
CA GLY A 37 -3.30 -5.03 3.58
C GLY A 37 -4.57 -4.19 3.56
N ARG A 38 -4.77 -3.38 4.60
CA ARG A 38 -5.92 -2.46 4.67
C ARG A 38 -5.70 -1.24 3.76
N GLU A 39 -4.55 -0.59 3.92
CA GLU A 39 -4.14 0.63 3.21
C GLU A 39 -2.76 0.40 2.55
N ILE A 40 -2.44 1.17 1.51
CA ILE A 40 -1.15 1.06 0.81
C ILE A 40 0.05 1.36 1.73
N GLU A 41 -0.13 2.14 2.79
CA GLU A 41 0.90 2.44 3.79
C GLU A 41 1.37 1.19 4.55
N ASN A 42 0.55 0.12 4.62
CA ASN A 42 0.93 -1.16 5.25
C ASN A 42 2.07 -1.86 4.50
N TYR A 43 2.36 -1.44 3.26
CA TYR A 43 3.43 -1.99 2.44
C TYR A 43 4.79 -1.34 2.69
N LEU A 44 4.85 -0.34 3.58
CA LEU A 44 6.12 0.24 4.00
C LEU A 44 6.79 -0.68 5.03
N PRO A 45 8.08 -1.02 4.83
CA PRO A 45 8.87 -1.75 5.83
C PRO A 45 8.87 -1.05 7.19
N ARG A 46 8.75 -1.81 8.28
CA ARG A 46 8.71 -1.24 9.64
C ARG A 46 9.90 -0.32 9.91
N GLN A 47 11.10 -0.74 9.51
CA GLN A 47 12.33 0.05 9.67
C GLN A 47 12.27 1.41 8.97
N VAL A 48 11.58 1.49 7.82
CA VAL A 48 11.42 2.74 7.07
C VAL A 48 10.50 3.67 7.84
N ILE A 49 9.40 3.17 8.41
CA ILE A 49 8.54 4.02 9.23
C ILE A 49 9.25 4.49 10.49
N GLU A 50 9.92 3.60 11.22
CA GLU A 50 10.66 3.96 12.43
C GLU A 50 11.70 5.05 12.17
N SER A 51 12.42 4.94 11.05
CA SER A 51 13.43 5.93 10.65
C SER A 51 12.82 7.30 10.29
N VAL A 52 11.59 7.34 9.78
CA VAL A 52 10.92 8.61 9.45
C VAL A 52 10.14 9.17 10.66
N ALA A 53 9.72 8.31 11.59
CA ALA A 53 8.92 8.68 12.75
C ALA A 53 9.63 9.66 13.69
N SER A 54 10.97 9.60 13.79
CA SER A 54 11.76 10.59 14.55
C SER A 54 11.68 12.00 13.96
N ASP A 55 11.44 12.09 12.66
CA ASP A 55 11.61 13.30 11.85
C ASP A 55 10.27 13.90 11.39
N VAL A 56 9.17 13.20 11.62
CA VAL A 56 7.81 13.58 11.22
C VAL A 56 6.88 13.41 12.42
N ALA A 57 6.34 14.52 12.91
CA ALA A 57 5.40 14.51 14.01
C ALA A 57 4.11 13.75 13.62
N GLY A 58 3.50 13.08 14.61
CA GLY A 58 2.21 12.42 14.45
C GLY A 58 2.26 10.99 13.91
N VAL A 59 3.45 10.47 13.56
CA VAL A 59 3.63 9.05 13.23
C VAL A 59 3.35 8.21 14.47
N THR A 60 2.41 7.27 14.37
CA THR A 60 2.06 6.35 15.45
C THR A 60 2.26 4.93 14.95
N ILE A 61 3.26 4.24 15.47
CA ILE A 61 3.51 2.83 15.16
C ILE A 61 2.62 2.01 16.09
N GLN A 62 1.52 1.47 15.56
CA GLN A 62 0.66 0.56 16.32
C GLN A 62 1.02 -0.89 15.98
N GLU A 63 1.28 -1.70 17.00
CA GLU A 63 1.53 -3.14 16.84
C GLU A 63 0.24 -3.97 16.72
N ASP A 64 -0.94 -3.33 16.81
CA ASP A 64 -2.20 -4.06 16.75
C ASP A 64 -2.40 -4.71 15.37
N LYS A 65 -3.11 -5.84 15.38
CA LYS A 65 -3.44 -6.82 14.31
C LYS A 65 -4.03 -6.23 13.01
N ARG A 66 -4.05 -4.92 12.86
CA ARG A 66 -4.67 -4.14 11.77
C ARG A 66 -3.69 -3.24 11.02
N GLU A 67 -2.39 -3.42 11.20
CA GLU A 67 -1.32 -2.96 10.29
C GLU A 67 -1.31 -1.47 9.91
N GLN A 68 -2.08 -0.59 10.54
CA GLN A 68 -2.05 0.83 10.19
C GLN A 68 -0.85 1.49 10.86
N ILE A 69 0.26 1.51 10.13
CA ILE A 69 1.54 2.05 10.63
C ILE A 69 1.59 3.59 10.52
N LEU A 70 0.71 4.19 9.72
CA LEU A 70 0.59 5.65 9.55
C LEU A 70 -0.83 6.11 9.81
N ASN A 71 -1.00 7.09 10.70
CA ASN A 71 -2.29 7.75 10.90
C ASN A 71 -2.41 8.93 9.91
N PRO A 72 -3.30 8.86 8.90
CA PRO A 72 -3.42 9.90 7.87
C PRO A 72 -3.90 11.24 8.40
N GLU A 73 -4.58 11.28 9.55
CA GLU A 73 -5.06 12.54 10.16
C GLU A 73 -3.96 13.28 10.93
N LYS A 74 -2.90 12.56 11.32
CA LYS A 74 -1.81 13.09 12.14
C LYS A 74 -0.51 13.27 11.39
N VAL A 75 -0.37 12.65 10.22
CA VAL A 75 0.86 12.63 9.43
C VAL A 75 0.65 13.33 8.09
N ASN A 76 1.52 14.29 7.77
CA ASN A 76 1.61 14.78 6.41
C ASN A 76 2.19 13.68 5.50
N LYS A 77 1.32 13.01 4.73
CA LYS A 77 1.70 11.90 3.84
C LYS A 77 2.76 12.28 2.82
N ALA A 78 2.69 13.48 2.27
CA ALA A 78 3.64 13.92 1.24
C ALA A 78 5.04 14.12 1.82
N ASP A 79 5.14 14.68 3.03
CA ASP A 79 6.43 14.87 3.71
C ASP A 79 7.00 13.53 4.18
N PHE A 80 6.14 12.66 4.70
CA PHE A 80 6.51 11.30 5.06
C PHE A 80 7.08 10.54 3.85
N ALA A 81 6.37 10.52 2.72
CA ALA A 81 6.80 9.80 1.51
C ALA A 81 8.14 10.34 0.98
N ARG A 82 8.34 11.66 0.98
CA ARG A 82 9.61 12.28 0.56
C ARG A 82 10.80 11.81 1.40
N LYS A 83 10.63 11.66 2.71
CA LYS A 83 11.67 11.15 3.60
C LYS A 83 11.85 9.64 3.44
N ALA A 84 10.75 8.88 3.38
CA ALA A 84 10.76 7.42 3.24
C ALA A 84 11.53 6.94 2.00
N VAL A 85 11.43 7.65 0.87
CA VAL A 85 12.14 7.31 -0.39
C VAL A 85 13.67 7.30 -0.23
N SER A 86 14.21 8.09 0.71
CA SER A 86 15.66 8.14 0.95
C SER A 86 16.21 6.96 1.74
N ILE A 87 15.34 6.18 2.39
CA ILE A 87 15.73 5.04 3.22
C ILE A 87 15.74 3.78 2.37
N LYS A 88 16.90 3.11 2.32
CA LYS A 88 17.04 1.83 1.62
C LYS A 88 16.44 0.71 2.47
N SER A 89 15.65 -0.15 1.83
CA SER A 89 15.12 -1.36 2.43
C SER A 89 15.02 -2.45 1.38
N ASP A 90 15.42 -3.67 1.76
CA ASP A 90 15.26 -4.87 0.93
C ASP A 90 13.99 -5.66 1.28
N GLU A 91 13.20 -5.17 2.25
CA GLU A 91 11.96 -5.78 2.68
C GLU A 91 10.79 -5.39 1.75
N TRP A 92 10.00 -6.39 1.37
CA TRP A 92 8.80 -6.25 0.53
C TRP A 92 7.60 -6.89 1.24
N PRO A 93 6.87 -6.13 2.08
CA PRO A 93 5.74 -6.67 2.84
C PRO A 93 4.61 -7.19 1.94
N LEU A 94 3.83 -8.15 2.45
CA LEU A 94 2.62 -8.68 1.80
C LEU A 94 2.91 -9.12 0.34
N ASP A 95 2.05 -8.77 -0.61
CA ASP A 95 2.23 -9.04 -2.04
C ASP A 95 3.01 -7.96 -2.81
N LEU A 96 3.71 -7.01 -2.15
CA LEU A 96 4.35 -5.87 -2.84
C LEU A 96 5.26 -6.32 -3.98
N LYS A 97 6.14 -7.29 -3.68
CA LYS A 97 7.15 -7.76 -4.63
C LYS A 97 6.48 -8.37 -5.86
N LYS A 98 5.46 -9.19 -5.64
CA LYS A 98 4.68 -9.82 -6.70
C LYS A 98 4.01 -8.76 -7.58
N MET A 99 3.34 -7.79 -6.95
CA MET A 99 2.56 -6.79 -7.67
C MET A 99 3.43 -5.77 -8.42
N MET A 100 4.57 -5.37 -7.85
CA MET A 100 5.54 -4.53 -8.56
C MET A 100 6.21 -5.29 -9.71
N THR A 101 6.54 -6.57 -9.52
CA THR A 101 7.12 -7.39 -10.60
C THR A 101 6.14 -7.55 -11.77
N GLU A 102 4.87 -7.83 -11.48
CA GLU A 102 3.82 -7.93 -12.50
C GLU A 102 3.62 -6.60 -13.23
N LEU A 103 3.54 -5.48 -12.50
CA LEU A 103 3.39 -4.16 -13.08
C LEU A 103 4.56 -3.82 -14.03
N VAL A 104 5.80 -4.04 -13.59
CA VAL A 104 6.99 -3.78 -14.40
C VAL A 104 7.00 -4.68 -15.65
N THR A 105 6.60 -5.95 -15.50
CA THR A 105 6.52 -6.89 -16.62
C THR A 105 5.52 -6.42 -17.67
N ARG A 106 4.33 -5.99 -17.25
CA ARG A 106 3.30 -5.44 -18.16
C ARG A 106 3.75 -4.16 -18.86
N ILE A 107 4.38 -3.24 -18.13
CA ILE A 107 4.92 -2.00 -18.71
C ILE A 107 5.97 -2.31 -19.79
N ARG A 108 6.82 -3.31 -19.54
CA ARG A 108 7.83 -3.75 -20.52
C ARG A 108 7.21 -4.43 -21.73
N ALA A 109 6.17 -5.23 -21.56
CA ALA A 109 5.47 -5.91 -22.66
C ALA A 109 4.64 -4.96 -23.53
N ALA A 110 4.27 -3.79 -23.01
CA ALA A 110 3.53 -2.75 -23.75
C ALA A 110 4.45 -1.80 -24.55
N ARG A 111 5.78 -1.98 -24.47
CA ARG A 111 6.78 -1.25 -25.27
C ARG A 111 7.21 -2.11 -26.46
#